data_AF-O15787-F1
#
_entry.id   AF-O15787-F1
#
_cell.length_a   1.000
_cell.length_b   1.000
_cell.length_c   1.000
_cell.angle_alpha   90.00
_cell.angle_beta   90.00
_cell.angle_gamma   90.00
#
_symmetry.space_group_name_H-M   'P 1'
#
loop_
_entity.id
_entity.type
_entity.pdbx_description
1 polymer ?
#
loop_
_entity_poly.entity_id
_entity_poly.type
_entity_poly.pdbx_seq_one_letter_code
_entity_poly.pdbx_strand_id
1 'polypeptide(L)' 'NLQAHVRHGTEMAKYFESLVRNDPSFEIPAKRHLGLVVFRLKGPNCLTENVLKEIAKAGRLFLIPATIQ' A
#
# COMPACT_ATOMS: atom_id res chain seq x y z
N ASN A 1 9.52 25.11 -6.71
CA ASN A 1 8.41 24.14 -6.93
C ASN A 1 8.63 22.72 -6.39
N LEU A 2 9.70 22.42 -5.64
CA LEU A 2 9.92 21.08 -5.06
C LEU A 2 8.95 20.74 -3.92
N GLN A 3 8.61 21.72 -3.07
CA GLN A 3 7.68 21.51 -1.96
C GLN A 3 6.30 21.05 -2.43
N ALA A 4 5.79 21.63 -3.52
CA ALA A 4 4.51 21.25 -4.10
C ALA A 4 4.51 19.80 -4.60
N HIS A 5 5.59 19.37 -5.25
CA HIS A 5 5.76 17.99 -5.71
C HIS A 5 5.74 16.99 -4.54
N VAL A 6 6.48 17.26 -3.45
CA VAL A 6 6.50 16.40 -2.25
C VAL A 6 5.12 16.33 -1.58
N ARG A 7 4.43 17.47 -1.46
CA ARG A 7 3.06 17.53 -0.89
C ARG A 7 2.08 16.75 -1.76
N HIS A 8 2.16 16.88 -3.09
CA HIS A 8 1.31 16.13 -4.00
C HIS A 8 1.49 14.61 -3.86
N GLY A 9 2.73 14.12 -3.81
CA GLY A 9 2.98 12.69 -3.56
C GLY A 9 2.41 12.20 -2.23
N THR A 10 2.45 13.05 -1.20
CA THR A 10 1.85 12.74 0.11
C THR A 10 0.33 12.68 0.05
N GLU A 11 -0.33 13.57 -0.70
CA GLU A 11 -1.78 13.54 -0.90
C GLU A 11 -2.23 12.33 -1.74
N MET A 12 -1.46 11.92 -2.74
CA MET A 12 -1.75 10.70 -3.50
C MET A 12 -1.65 9.44 -2.64
N ALA A 13 -0.65 9.36 -1.75
CA ALA A 13 -0.55 8.27 -0.79
C ALA A 13 -1.72 8.28 0.21
N LYS A 14 -2.17 9.45 0.64
CA LYS A 14 -3.37 9.59 1.50
C LYS A 14 -4.64 9.13 0.77
N TYR A 15 -4.78 9.43 -0.51
CA TYR A 15 -5.90 8.94 -1.32
C TYR A 15 -5.88 7.42 -1.43
N PHE A 16 -4.73 6.83 -1.76
CA PHE A 16 -4.57 5.37 -1.80
C PHE A 16 -4.87 4.72 -0.44
N GLU A 17 -4.40 5.31 0.67
CA GLU A 17 -4.72 4.86 2.03
C GLU A 17 -6.22 4.83 2.28
N SER A 18 -6.98 5.83 1.80
CA SER A 18 -8.45 5.86 1.91
C SER A 18 -9.10 4.72 1.13
N LEU A 19 -8.62 4.40 -0.07
CA LEU A 19 -9.16 3.29 -0.87
C LEU A 19 -8.96 1.96 -0.14
N VAL A 20 -7.76 1.73 0.40
CA VAL A 20 -7.45 0.50 1.17
C VAL A 20 -8.32 0.43 2.44
N ARG A 21 -8.48 1.54 3.16
CA ARG A 21 -9.27 1.59 4.40
C ARG A 21 -10.76 1.36 4.18
N ASN A 22 -11.28 1.73 3.01
CA ASN A 22 -12.68 1.52 2.65
C ASN A 22 -13.01 0.06 2.30
N ASP A 23 -12.00 -0.75 1.97
CA ASP A 23 -12.19 -2.19 1.74
C ASP A 23 -11.97 -2.97 3.06
N PRO A 24 -13.00 -3.63 3.60
CA PRO A 24 -12.90 -4.34 4.87
C PRO A 24 -11.96 -5.56 4.83
N SER A 25 -11.56 -6.03 3.66
CA SER A 25 -10.65 -7.16 3.46
C SER A 25 -9.20 -6.82 3.78
N PHE A 26 -8.85 -5.53 3.75
CA PHE A 26 -7.50 -5.04 3.99
C PHE A 26 -7.35 -4.41 5.37
N GLU A 27 -6.11 -4.32 5.81
CA GLU A 27 -5.70 -3.58 6.99
C GLU A 27 -4.39 -2.82 6.74
N ILE A 28 -4.22 -1.74 7.50
CA ILE A 28 -3.06 -0.84 7.41
C ILE A 28 -2.31 -0.96 8.75
N PRO A 29 -1.27 -1.81 8.85
CA PRO A 29 -0.60 -2.11 10.11
C PRO A 29 0.31 -0.98 10.61
N ALA A 30 0.64 0.01 9.77
CA ALA A 30 1.53 1.11 10.12
C ALA A 30 0.93 2.47 9.72
N LYS A 31 1.12 3.48 10.57
CA LYS A 31 0.66 4.85 10.27
C LYS A 31 1.45 5.45 9.11
N ARG A 32 0.74 6.00 8.12
CA ARG A 32 1.33 6.75 7.01
C ARG A 32 1.78 8.13 7.49
N HIS A 33 3.04 8.48 7.22
CA HIS A 33 3.59 9.83 7.45
C HIS A 33 3.85 10.62 6.16
N LEU A 34 4.24 9.94 5.08
CA LEU A 34 4.61 10.54 3.80
C LEU A 34 3.96 9.77 2.63
N GLY A 35 4.72 9.50 1.56
CA GLY A 35 4.27 8.83 0.34
C GLY A 35 4.21 7.30 0.37
N LEU A 36 4.53 6.66 1.49
CA LEU A 36 4.55 5.20 1.64
C LEU A 36 3.35 4.70 2.44
N VAL A 37 2.57 3.80 1.84
CA VAL A 37 1.45 3.11 2.50
C VAL A 37 1.80 1.64 2.63
N VAL A 38 1.75 1.13 3.87
CA VAL A 38 1.91 -0.30 4.16
C VAL A 38 0.53 -0.89 4.37
N PHE A 39 0.21 -1.96 3.65
CA PHE A 39 -1.08 -2.63 3.74
C PHE A 39 -0.92 -4.14 3.59
N ARG A 40 -1.90 -4.90 4.08
CA ARG A 40 -1.98 -6.34 3.92
C ARG A 40 -3.43 -6.79 3.87
N LEU A 41 -3.67 -7.98 3.31
CA LEU A 41 -4.96 -8.65 3.49
C LEU A 41 -5.07 -9.17 4.93
N LYS A 42 -6.25 -9.02 5.53
CA LYS A 42 -6.56 -9.63 6.83
C LYS A 42 -6.45 -11.15 6.73
N GLY A 43 -5.91 -11.77 7.79
CA GLY A 43 -5.65 -13.21 7.83
C GLY A 43 -4.17 -13.56 7.62
N PRO A 44 -3.84 -14.80 7.20
CA PRO A 44 -2.46 -15.28 7.11
C PRO A 44 -1.66 -14.63 5.97
N ASN A 45 -0.32 -14.56 6.13
CA ASN A 45 0.58 -13.90 5.18
C ASN A 45 0.51 -14.47 3.75
N CYS A 46 0.20 -15.76 3.61
CA CYS A 46 0.04 -16.40 2.31
C CYS A 46 -1.02 -15.73 1.42
N LEU A 47 -2.05 -15.10 2.00
CA LEU A 47 -3.05 -14.34 1.24
C LEU A 47 -2.43 -13.11 0.56
N THR A 48 -1.64 -12.34 1.33
CA THR A 48 -0.96 -11.15 0.81
C THR A 48 0.13 -11.53 -0.19
N GLU A 49 0.86 -12.62 0.06
CA GLU A 49 1.85 -13.16 -0.88
C GLU A 49 1.23 -13.58 -2.21
N ASN A 50 0.04 -14.20 -2.19
CA ASN A 50 -0.66 -14.60 -3.40
C ASN A 50 -1.12 -13.38 -4.21
N VAL A 51 -1.65 -12.33 -3.55
CA VAL A 51 -1.99 -11.07 -4.23
C VAL A 51 -0.75 -10.46 -4.89
N LEU A 52 0.38 -10.41 -4.17
CA LEU A 52 1.63 -9.88 -4.71
C LEU A 52 2.10 -10.65 -5.95
N LYS A 53 1.99 -11.99 -5.94
CA LYS A 53 2.31 -12.83 -7.10
C LYS A 53 1.42 -12.51 -8.30
N GLU A 54 0.11 -12.37 -8.09
CA GLU A 54 -0.81 -12.04 -9.19
C GLU A 54 -0.59 -10.63 -9.74
N ILE A 55 -0.29 -9.64 -8.89
CA ILE A 55 0.08 -8.28 -9.32
C ILE A 55 1.37 -8.31 -10.16
N ALA A 56 2.39 -9.02 -9.69
CA ALA A 56 3.67 -9.15 -10.40
C ALA A 56 3.49 -9.86 -11.76
N LYS A 57 2.69 -10.93 -11.82
CA LYS A 57 2.35 -11.61 -13.09
C LYS A 57 1.61 -10.69 -14.06
N ALA A 58 0.69 -9.87 -13.57
CA ALA A 58 -0.05 -8.93 -14.40
C ALA A 58 0.84 -7.83 -14.99
N GLY A 59 1.99 -7.52 -14.37
CA GLY A 59 2.99 -6.59 -14.91
C GLY A 59 2.57 -5.12 -14.99
N ARG A 60 1.42 -4.76 -14.41
CA ARG A 60 0.87 -3.39 -14.45
C ARG A 60 1.36 -2.50 -13.31
N LEU A 61 1.77 -3.10 -12.20
CA LEU A 61 2.23 -2.42 -11.00
C LEU A 61 3.33 -3.26 -10.36
N PHE A 62 4.36 -2.61 -9.85
CA PHE A 62 5.44 -3.24 -9.11
C PHE A 62 5.35 -2.88 -7.64
N LEU A 63 5.35 -3.89 -6.77
CA LEU A 63 5.28 -3.76 -5.32
C LEU A 63 6.34 -4.67 -4.69
N ILE A 64 6.86 -4.27 -3.53
CA ILE A 64 7.79 -5.08 -2.75
C ILE A 64 7.19 -5.40 -1.37
N PRO A 65 7.35 -6.62 -0.85
CA PRO A 65 6.90 -6.97 0.49
C PRO A 65 7.91 -6.50 1.53
N ALA A 66 7.45 -6.30 2.76
CA ALA A 66 8.28 -6.05 3.94
C ALA A 66 7.70 -6.82 5.14
N THR A 67 8.57 -7.17 6.09
CA THR A 67 8.16 -7.72 7.39
C THR A 67 8.24 -6.62 8.43
N ILE A 68 7.18 -6.45 9.22
CA ILE A 68 7.16 -5.51 10.34
C ILE A 68 7.57 -6.31 11.59
N GLN A 69 8.56 -5.81 12.33
CA GLN A 69 8.96 -6.34 13.64
C GLN A 69 8.13 -5.71 14.77
#